data_AF-A0A934WVT8-F1
#
_entry.id   AF-A0A934WVT8-F1
#
_cell.length_a   1.000
_cell.length_b   1.000
_cell.length_c   1.000
_cell.angle_alpha   90.00
_cell.angle_beta   90.00
_cell.angle_gamma   90.00
#
_symmetry.space_group_name_H-M   'P 1'
#
loop_
_entity.id
_entity.type
_entity.pdbx_description
1 polymer ?
#
loop_
_entity_poly.entity_id
_entity_poly.type
_entity_poly.pdbx_seq_one_letter_code
_entity_poly.pdbx_strand_id
1 'polypeptide(L)'
;MKNYYYVLSCTFLALGLFSCSGNEKTESAEQTSVSVQEEAPQMVDAVSIWDGISVREEPSSDGKWISSVSLGEKVLMTGKTAVDSSEKNREYVEIKLGDDKQGWVVSDFVVEGTAVAAVTDAQIFKRPDLLTKTDKSFKSMDVLALIDTRDDWVEVTGKKQGDKWFSSGWIKRTDLSDNEVDIAVAVYSQKALAIEDEEERSKAIQEILENGSFTSSQFIVDLKNELNELQSEEELIAEPAEEMDSVEMDKEVVAETEEAI
;
A
#
# COMPACT_ATOMS: atom_id res chain seq x y z
N MET A 1 -14.99 -33.41 -16.69
CA MET A 1 -15.57 -34.68 -16.19
C MET A 1 -15.65 -34.58 -14.67
N LYS A 2 -16.77 -35.06 -14.13
CA LYS A 2 -17.20 -34.97 -12.72
C LYS A 2 -16.16 -35.54 -11.76
N ASN A 3 -16.14 -35.06 -10.52
CA ASN A 3 -16.58 -35.86 -9.38
C ASN A 3 -16.78 -34.99 -8.14
N TYR A 4 -18.05 -34.91 -7.73
CA TYR A 4 -18.54 -34.41 -6.46
C TYR A 4 -18.38 -35.53 -5.42
N TYR A 5 -17.98 -35.19 -4.19
CA TYR A 5 -18.25 -36.01 -3.02
C TYR A 5 -18.98 -35.16 -1.97
N TYR A 6 -20.27 -35.44 -1.84
CA TYR A 6 -21.10 -35.09 -0.69
C TYR A 6 -20.63 -35.91 0.51
N VAL A 7 -20.25 -35.27 1.61
CA VAL A 7 -20.17 -35.92 2.91
C VAL A 7 -21.35 -35.44 3.75
N LEU A 8 -22.33 -36.33 3.80
CA LEU A 8 -23.52 -36.35 4.64
C LEU A 8 -23.08 -36.52 6.10
N SER A 9 -23.14 -35.47 6.92
CA SER A 9 -22.88 -35.56 8.36
C SER A 9 -24.19 -35.61 9.13
N CYS A 10 -24.44 -36.77 9.73
CA CYS A 10 -25.63 -37.12 10.50
C CYS A 10 -25.80 -36.28 11.76
N THR A 11 -26.96 -35.66 11.88
CA THR A 11 -27.56 -35.13 13.09
C THR A 11 -27.79 -36.26 14.10
N PHE A 12 -27.05 -36.25 15.22
CA PHE A 12 -27.37 -37.04 16.40
C PHE A 12 -28.18 -36.21 17.38
N LEU A 13 -29.46 -36.59 17.51
CA LEU A 13 -30.45 -36.05 18.43
C LEU A 13 -30.64 -37.10 19.54
N ALA A 14 -30.20 -36.80 20.76
CA ALA A 14 -30.47 -37.61 21.96
C ALA A 14 -30.57 -36.66 23.16
N LEU A 15 -31.80 -36.35 23.56
CA LEU A 15 -32.52 -36.93 24.71
C LEU A 15 -32.12 -36.28 26.04
N GLY A 16 -32.92 -35.29 26.42
CA GLY A 16 -32.96 -34.76 27.77
C GLY A 16 -33.68 -35.71 28.72
N LEU A 17 -33.13 -35.85 29.93
CA LEU A 17 -33.83 -36.34 31.11
C LEU A 17 -33.64 -35.31 32.23
N PHE A 18 -34.72 -34.62 32.55
CA PHE A 18 -34.91 -33.99 33.86
C PHE A 18 -35.31 -35.07 34.86
N SER A 19 -34.60 -35.15 35.99
CA SER A 19 -35.17 -35.68 37.23
C SER A 19 -34.53 -34.96 38.42
N CYS A 20 -35.36 -34.32 39.22
CA CYS A 20 -35.02 -33.68 40.49
C CYS A 20 -35.08 -34.69 41.64
N SER A 21 -34.19 -34.56 42.62
CA SER A 21 -34.49 -34.40 44.06
C SER A 21 -33.37 -34.96 44.94
N GLY A 22 -33.10 -34.27 46.06
CA GLY A 22 -32.58 -34.94 47.27
C GLY A 22 -31.25 -34.43 47.86
N ASN A 23 -31.33 -33.26 48.50
CA ASN A 23 -30.79 -32.92 49.83
C ASN A 23 -29.31 -33.20 50.26
N GLU A 24 -28.66 -32.10 50.66
CA GLU A 24 -27.65 -31.90 51.71
C GLU A 24 -26.53 -32.94 51.93
N LYS A 25 -25.30 -32.55 51.58
CA LYS A 25 -24.16 -32.60 52.52
C LYS A 25 -23.04 -31.65 52.11
N THR A 26 -22.70 -30.79 53.07
CA THR A 26 -21.54 -29.91 53.13
C THR A 26 -20.26 -30.72 53.09
N GLU A 27 -19.43 -30.52 52.07
CA GLU A 27 -17.98 -30.74 52.14
C GLU A 27 -17.29 -29.53 51.52
N SER A 28 -16.52 -28.87 52.38
CA SER A 28 -15.68 -27.72 52.08
C SER A 28 -14.52 -28.22 51.22
N ALA A 29 -14.61 -27.98 49.92
CA ALA A 29 -13.46 -27.99 49.03
C ALA A 29 -12.97 -26.54 48.93
N GLU A 30 -11.76 -26.27 49.43
CA GLU A 30 -10.98 -25.10 49.07
C GLU A 30 -10.79 -25.09 47.54
N GLN A 31 -11.69 -24.41 46.85
CA GLN A 31 -11.46 -23.97 45.49
C GLN A 31 -10.44 -22.85 45.56
N THR A 32 -9.18 -23.22 45.36
CA THR A 32 -8.17 -22.32 44.78
C THR A 32 -8.74 -21.79 43.47
N SER A 33 -9.31 -20.59 43.54
CA SER A 33 -9.72 -19.81 42.39
C SER A 33 -8.46 -19.48 41.60
N VAL A 34 -8.18 -20.27 40.56
CA VAL A 34 -7.26 -19.87 39.50
C VAL A 34 -7.93 -18.67 38.82
N SER A 35 -7.52 -17.46 39.21
CA SER A 35 -7.85 -16.26 38.47
C SER A 35 -7.18 -16.39 37.11
N VAL A 36 -7.95 -16.75 36.09
CA VAL A 36 -7.57 -16.48 34.71
C VAL A 36 -7.55 -14.95 34.61
N GLN A 37 -6.37 -14.36 34.79
CA GLN A 37 -6.13 -12.99 34.37
C GLN A 37 -6.27 -13.00 32.85
N GLU A 38 -7.39 -12.48 32.38
CA GLU A 38 -7.58 -12.09 30.99
C GLU A 38 -6.51 -11.03 30.72
N GLU A 39 -5.39 -11.45 30.11
CA GLU A 39 -4.33 -10.52 29.71
C GLU A 39 -4.96 -9.50 28.78
N ALA A 40 -4.88 -8.22 29.15
CA ALA A 40 -5.32 -7.14 28.29
C ALA A 40 -4.60 -7.29 26.93
N PRO A 41 -5.32 -7.19 25.80
CA PRO A 41 -4.71 -7.41 24.51
C PRO A 41 -3.54 -6.43 24.34
N GLN A 42 -2.35 -6.98 24.08
CA GLN A 42 -1.15 -6.18 23.90
C GLN A 42 -1.29 -5.41 22.59
N MET A 43 -1.10 -4.09 22.65
CA MET A 43 -1.05 -3.27 21.45
C MET A 43 0.23 -3.58 20.68
N VAL A 44 0.11 -3.81 19.37
CA VAL A 44 1.24 -4.16 18.49
C VAL A 44 1.41 -3.07 17.43
N ASP A 45 2.66 -2.73 17.13
CA ASP A 45 2.99 -1.82 16.04
C ASP A 45 2.59 -2.44 14.69
N ALA A 46 1.91 -1.65 13.88
CA ALA A 46 1.48 -2.05 12.56
C ALA A 46 1.63 -0.91 11.57
N VAL A 47 1.54 -1.26 10.30
CA VAL A 47 1.65 -0.33 9.19
C VAL A 47 0.54 -0.58 8.19
N SER A 48 0.02 0.51 7.64
CA SER A 48 -0.88 0.46 6.50
C SER A 48 -0.11 0.18 5.20
N ILE A 49 -0.51 -0.87 4.48
CA ILE A 49 0.03 -1.22 3.16
C ILE A 49 -0.88 -0.79 2.01
N TRP A 50 -1.85 0.10 2.30
CA TRP A 50 -2.79 0.64 1.31
C TRP A 50 -3.10 2.11 1.58
N ASP A 51 -3.28 2.92 0.53
CA ASP A 51 -3.57 4.34 0.70
C ASP A 51 -5.08 4.59 0.87
N GLY A 52 -5.44 5.44 1.85
CA GLY A 52 -6.81 5.90 2.05
C GLY A 52 -7.77 4.87 2.65
N ILE A 53 -7.27 3.93 3.47
CA ILE A 53 -8.13 2.94 4.12
C ILE A 53 -9.10 3.65 5.07
N SER A 54 -10.40 3.37 4.97
CA SER A 54 -11.39 3.97 5.88
C SER A 54 -11.29 3.41 7.29
N VAL A 55 -11.25 4.30 8.28
CA VAL A 55 -11.39 3.98 9.71
C VAL A 55 -12.83 4.27 10.12
N ARG A 56 -13.51 3.29 10.73
CA ARG A 56 -14.94 3.36 11.06
C ARG A 56 -15.23 3.09 12.53
N GLU A 57 -16.35 3.61 13.04
CA GLU A 57 -16.79 3.39 14.44
C GLU A 57 -17.15 1.92 14.71
N GLU A 58 -17.55 1.18 13.67
CA GLU A 58 -17.99 -0.21 13.75
C GLU A 58 -17.29 -1.07 12.67
N PRO A 59 -17.08 -2.37 12.91
CA PRO A 59 -16.44 -3.29 11.96
C PRO A 59 -17.37 -3.70 10.82
N SER A 60 -17.83 -2.72 10.03
CA SER A 60 -18.72 -2.91 8.89
C SER A 60 -18.51 -1.79 7.86
N SER A 61 -18.81 -2.07 6.59
CA SER A 61 -18.74 -1.05 5.54
C SER A 61 -19.79 0.05 5.69
N ASP A 62 -20.90 -0.24 6.38
CA ASP A 62 -21.94 0.73 6.73
C ASP A 62 -21.62 1.53 8.01
N GLY A 63 -20.58 1.13 8.76
CA GLY A 63 -20.15 1.81 9.98
C GLY A 63 -19.77 3.27 9.71
N LYS A 64 -20.10 4.18 10.63
CA LYS A 64 -19.81 5.61 10.46
C LYS A 64 -18.31 5.87 10.28
N TRP A 65 -17.98 6.65 9.25
CA TRP A 65 -16.60 7.04 8.94
C TRP A 65 -16.03 8.01 10.00
N ILE A 66 -14.80 7.75 10.44
CA ILE A 66 -14.05 8.57 11.41
C ILE A 66 -12.92 9.31 10.70
N SER A 67 -12.09 8.57 9.96
CA SER A 67 -10.87 9.06 9.32
C SER A 67 -10.38 8.09 8.24
N SER A 68 -9.19 8.32 7.71
CA SER A 68 -8.52 7.42 6.77
C SER A 68 -7.05 7.23 7.15
N VAL A 69 -6.51 6.05 6.85
CA VAL A 69 -5.09 5.71 7.03
C VAL A 69 -4.37 5.79 5.69
N SER A 70 -3.23 6.46 5.65
CA SER A 70 -2.38 6.57 4.46
C SER A 70 -1.45 5.37 4.29
N LEU A 71 -0.97 5.14 3.07
CA LEU A 71 0.08 4.14 2.82
C LEU A 71 1.33 4.47 3.64
N GLY A 72 1.91 3.46 4.30
CA GLY A 72 3.11 3.62 5.12
C GLY A 72 2.87 4.26 6.50
N GLU A 73 1.64 4.66 6.81
CA GLU A 73 1.31 5.24 8.12
C GLU A 73 1.43 4.17 9.23
N LYS A 74 2.10 4.55 10.32
CA LYS A 74 2.25 3.74 11.53
C LYS A 74 0.97 3.82 12.36
N VAL A 75 0.45 2.67 12.78
CA VAL A 75 -0.75 2.54 13.61
C VAL A 75 -0.50 1.51 14.72
N LEU A 76 -1.33 1.53 15.76
CA LEU A 76 -1.29 0.50 16.80
C LEU A 76 -2.50 -0.41 16.64
N MET A 77 -2.27 -1.71 16.43
CA MET A 77 -3.33 -2.71 16.49
C MET A 77 -3.68 -3.03 17.93
N THR A 78 -4.96 -2.99 18.27
CA THR A 78 -5.44 -3.18 19.66
C THR A 78 -5.63 -4.64 20.06
N GLY A 79 -5.44 -5.57 19.11
CA GLY A 79 -5.73 -7.00 19.28
C GLY A 79 -7.20 -7.38 19.13
N LYS A 80 -8.13 -6.41 19.02
CA LYS A 80 -9.53 -6.73 18.73
C LYS A 80 -9.76 -6.98 17.25
N THR A 81 -10.49 -8.04 16.96
CA THR A 81 -10.88 -8.44 15.61
C THR A 81 -12.39 -8.66 15.54
N ALA A 82 -12.95 -8.51 14.35
CA ALA A 82 -14.37 -8.73 14.08
C ALA A 82 -14.56 -9.21 12.65
N VAL A 83 -15.66 -9.92 12.40
CA VAL A 83 -16.03 -10.44 11.08
C VAL A 83 -17.41 -9.91 10.72
N ASP A 84 -17.50 -9.17 9.61
CA ASP A 84 -18.78 -8.75 9.04
C ASP A 84 -19.35 -9.87 8.15
N SER A 85 -20.21 -10.69 8.74
CA SER A 85 -20.90 -11.76 8.03
C SER A 85 -21.84 -11.28 6.90
N SER A 86 -22.25 -10.00 6.91
CA SER A 86 -23.10 -9.43 5.85
C SER A 86 -22.32 -9.15 4.55
N GLU A 87 -20.99 -9.01 4.65
CA GLU A 87 -20.11 -8.65 3.53
C GLU A 87 -19.07 -9.74 3.24
N LYS A 88 -19.53 -10.94 2.86
CA LYS A 88 -18.66 -12.09 2.51
C LYS A 88 -17.65 -12.46 3.61
N ASN A 89 -18.04 -12.30 4.88
CA ASN A 89 -17.16 -12.52 6.04
C ASN A 89 -15.90 -11.65 5.99
N ARG A 90 -16.05 -10.38 5.63
CA ARG A 90 -14.92 -9.44 5.65
C ARG A 90 -14.40 -9.28 7.08
N GLU A 91 -13.10 -9.39 7.24
CA GLU A 91 -12.42 -9.27 8.52
C GLU A 91 -12.00 -7.82 8.78
N TYR A 92 -12.13 -7.41 10.04
CA TYR A 92 -11.75 -6.11 10.53
C TYR A 92 -10.84 -6.25 11.76
N VAL A 93 -9.93 -5.30 11.89
CA VAL A 93 -9.09 -5.10 13.07
C VAL A 93 -9.33 -3.70 13.61
N GLU A 94 -9.32 -3.56 14.94
CA GLU A 94 -9.40 -2.25 15.58
C GLU A 94 -7.99 -1.68 15.76
N ILE A 95 -7.78 -0.47 15.27
CA ILE A 95 -6.51 0.26 15.32
C ILE A 95 -6.64 1.58 16.07
N LYS A 96 -5.52 2.10 16.54
CA LYS A 96 -5.36 3.45 17.08
C LYS A 96 -4.35 4.23 16.23
N LEU A 97 -4.73 5.44 15.83
CA LEU A 97 -3.92 6.36 15.02
C LEU A 97 -3.00 7.23 15.88
N GLY A 98 -2.05 7.90 15.24
CA GLY A 98 -1.12 8.83 15.90
C GLY A 98 -1.78 10.06 16.54
N ASP A 99 -3.01 10.39 16.16
CA ASP A 99 -3.82 11.46 16.76
C ASP A 99 -4.78 10.96 17.88
N ASP A 100 -4.51 9.75 18.40
CA ASP A 100 -5.30 9.04 19.40
C ASP A 100 -6.70 8.60 18.99
N LYS A 101 -7.16 8.85 17.74
CA LYS A 101 -8.41 8.27 17.25
C LYS A 101 -8.30 6.75 17.15
N GLN A 102 -9.42 6.09 17.40
CA GLN A 102 -9.52 4.63 17.37
C GLN A 102 -10.73 4.21 16.55
N GLY A 103 -10.59 3.12 15.79
CA GLY A 103 -11.68 2.57 15.00
C GLY A 103 -11.27 1.32 14.21
N TRP A 104 -12.20 0.83 13.40
CA TRP A 104 -12.08 -0.42 12.65
C TRP A 104 -11.64 -0.17 11.22
N VAL A 105 -10.72 -1.01 10.75
CA VAL A 105 -10.23 -1.06 9.37
C VAL A 105 -10.29 -2.49 8.85
N VAL A 106 -10.33 -2.64 7.53
CA VAL A 106 -10.26 -3.98 6.89
C VAL A 106 -8.88 -4.58 7.14
N SER A 107 -8.84 -5.82 7.64
CA SER A 107 -7.60 -6.47 8.10
C SER A 107 -6.56 -6.64 6.99
N ASP A 108 -6.99 -6.92 5.76
CA ASP A 108 -6.12 -7.14 4.59
C ASP A 108 -5.14 -5.99 4.29
N PHE A 109 -5.39 -4.79 4.81
CA PHE A 109 -4.64 -3.58 4.48
C PHE A 109 -3.75 -3.06 5.61
N VAL A 110 -3.74 -3.71 6.77
CA VAL A 110 -2.89 -3.36 7.91
C VAL A 110 -2.12 -4.60 8.35
N VAL A 111 -0.81 -4.44 8.50
CA VAL A 111 0.11 -5.54 8.79
C VAL A 111 0.94 -5.20 10.02
N GLU A 112 1.03 -6.13 10.96
CA GLU A 112 1.97 -6.04 12.08
C GLU A 112 3.40 -5.94 11.55
N GLY A 113 4.12 -4.89 11.94
CA GLY A 113 5.43 -4.59 11.40
C GLY A 113 5.74 -3.11 11.32
N THR A 114 6.82 -2.78 10.62
CA THR A 114 7.33 -1.41 10.48
C THR A 114 7.35 -0.98 9.01
N ALA A 115 6.95 0.26 8.74
CA ALA A 115 7.05 0.86 7.42
C ALA A 115 8.51 0.99 6.97
N VAL A 116 8.77 0.64 5.72
CA VAL A 116 10.07 0.81 5.05
C VAL A 116 9.86 1.23 3.60
N ALA A 117 10.80 1.95 3.01
CA ALA A 117 10.83 2.28 1.59
C ALA A 117 11.98 1.53 0.91
N ALA A 118 11.73 1.00 -0.29
CA ALA A 118 12.78 0.44 -1.13
C ALA A 118 13.63 1.57 -1.71
N VAL A 119 14.94 1.55 -1.44
CA VAL A 119 15.86 2.63 -1.87
C VAL A 119 16.42 2.42 -3.28
N THR A 120 16.23 1.20 -3.77
CA THR A 120 16.62 0.72 -5.10
C THR A 120 15.64 -0.38 -5.48
N ASP A 121 15.70 -0.88 -6.71
CA ASP A 121 15.01 -2.10 -7.09
C ASP A 121 15.45 -3.26 -6.19
N ALA A 122 14.51 -3.78 -5.39
CA ALA A 122 14.76 -4.81 -4.38
C ALA A 122 14.27 -6.18 -4.87
N GLN A 123 15.21 -7.09 -5.11
CA GLN A 123 14.92 -8.43 -5.60
C GLN A 123 14.24 -9.30 -4.53
N ILE A 124 13.11 -9.93 -4.86
CA ILE A 124 12.39 -10.82 -3.94
C ILE A 124 12.94 -12.25 -4.01
N PHE A 125 13.13 -12.87 -2.85
CA PHE A 125 13.56 -14.25 -2.67
C PHE A 125 12.51 -15.04 -1.87
N LYS A 126 12.36 -16.34 -2.15
CA LYS A 126 11.40 -17.19 -1.43
C LYS A 126 11.85 -17.54 -0.01
N ARG A 127 13.16 -17.53 0.22
CA ARG A 127 13.81 -17.78 1.51
C ARG A 127 14.94 -16.75 1.68
N PRO A 128 15.49 -16.55 2.90
CA PRO A 128 16.66 -15.70 3.12
C PRO A 128 17.94 -16.36 2.58
N ASP A 129 17.96 -16.64 1.27
CA ASP A 129 18.98 -17.39 0.57
C ASP A 129 19.04 -16.95 -0.90
N LEU A 130 20.25 -16.62 -1.37
CA LEU A 130 20.52 -16.10 -2.72
C LEU A 130 20.12 -17.08 -3.84
N LEU A 131 20.03 -18.37 -3.56
CA LEU A 131 19.61 -19.41 -4.53
C LEU A 131 18.09 -19.47 -4.73
N THR A 132 17.32 -18.68 -3.98
CA THR A 132 15.85 -18.70 -4.04
C THR A 132 15.25 -17.46 -4.69
N LYS A 133 16.04 -16.80 -5.55
CA LYS A 133 15.65 -15.65 -6.35
C LYS A 133 14.35 -15.92 -7.11
N THR A 134 13.44 -14.94 -7.09
CA THR A 134 12.20 -14.98 -7.89
C THR A 134 12.33 -14.11 -9.15
N ASP A 135 11.29 -14.12 -9.98
CA ASP A 135 11.12 -13.20 -11.11
C ASP A 135 10.51 -11.84 -10.71
N LYS A 136 10.23 -11.64 -9.41
CA LYS A 136 9.61 -10.43 -8.88
C LYS A 136 10.62 -9.55 -8.14
N SER A 137 10.41 -8.24 -8.20
CA SER A 137 11.12 -7.25 -7.41
C SER A 137 10.15 -6.15 -6.99
N PHE A 138 10.49 -5.45 -5.92
CA PHE A 138 9.96 -4.12 -5.63
C PHE A 138 10.80 -3.08 -6.36
N LYS A 139 10.19 -1.95 -6.72
CA LYS A 139 10.86 -0.82 -7.35
C LYS A 139 11.36 0.17 -6.31
N SER A 140 12.35 0.99 -6.69
CA SER A 140 12.69 2.16 -5.88
C SER A 140 11.42 2.96 -5.54
N MET A 141 11.37 3.46 -4.31
CA MET A 141 10.22 4.15 -3.71
C MET A 141 8.98 3.28 -3.45
N ASP A 142 8.98 1.96 -3.69
CA ASP A 142 7.89 1.11 -3.18
C ASP A 142 7.91 1.14 -1.63
N VAL A 143 6.71 1.30 -1.03
CA VAL A 143 6.53 1.34 0.43
C VAL A 143 5.98 0.01 0.91
N LEU A 144 6.67 -0.59 1.88
CA LEU A 144 6.48 -1.96 2.33
C LEU A 144 6.35 -2.02 3.86
N ALA A 145 5.80 -3.12 4.34
CA ALA A 145 5.87 -3.52 5.73
C ALA A 145 7.00 -4.53 5.92
N LEU A 146 7.93 -4.24 6.83
CA LEU A 146 8.92 -5.18 7.36
C LEU A 146 8.29 -5.99 8.49
N ILE A 147 8.23 -7.31 8.31
CA ILE A 147 7.53 -8.25 9.21
C ILE A 147 8.51 -9.07 10.05
N ASP A 148 9.62 -9.54 9.46
CA ASP A 148 10.63 -10.37 10.15
C ASP A 148 12.05 -9.97 9.70
N THR A 149 13.05 -10.25 10.54
CA THR A 149 14.47 -10.02 10.25
C THR A 149 15.30 -11.24 10.59
N ARG A 150 16.15 -11.67 9.65
CA ARG A 150 17.10 -12.78 9.82
C ARG A 150 18.43 -12.42 9.18
N ASP A 151 19.43 -12.11 10.01
CA ASP A 151 20.73 -11.60 9.57
C ASP A 151 20.54 -10.38 8.63
N ASP A 152 21.11 -10.42 7.43
CA ASP A 152 20.99 -9.34 6.42
C ASP A 152 19.68 -9.40 5.61
N TRP A 153 18.77 -10.31 5.96
CA TRP A 153 17.51 -10.51 5.26
C TRP A 153 16.34 -10.00 6.06
N VAL A 154 15.36 -9.46 5.36
CA VAL A 154 14.10 -9.06 5.95
C VAL A 154 12.94 -9.62 5.14
N GLU A 155 11.93 -10.12 5.84
CA GLU A 155 10.67 -10.50 5.25
C GLU A 155 9.79 -9.26 5.14
N VAL A 156 9.28 -9.01 3.94
CA VAL A 156 8.44 -7.86 3.67
C VAL A 156 7.14 -8.26 2.99
N THR A 157 6.13 -7.41 3.14
CA THR A 157 4.93 -7.44 2.30
C THR A 157 4.57 -6.02 1.87
N GLY A 158 4.01 -5.89 0.68
CA GLY A 158 3.55 -4.60 0.19
C GLY A 158 2.98 -4.67 -1.21
N LYS A 159 2.48 -3.54 -1.67
CA LYS A 159 1.91 -3.38 -3.00
C LYS A 159 2.94 -2.70 -3.89
N LYS A 160 3.23 -3.32 -5.03
CA LYS A 160 4.03 -2.70 -6.08
C LYS A 160 3.20 -1.65 -6.80
N GLN A 161 3.82 -0.55 -7.24
CA GLN A 161 3.12 0.42 -8.09
C GLN A 161 2.51 -0.27 -9.33
N GLY A 162 1.23 -0.01 -9.59
CA GLY A 162 0.48 -0.62 -10.72
C GLY A 162 -0.04 -2.05 -10.50
N ASP A 163 0.39 -2.76 -9.46
CA ASP A 163 -0.09 -4.11 -9.18
C ASP A 163 -1.47 -4.12 -8.50
N LYS A 164 -2.24 -5.18 -8.77
CA LYS A 164 -3.56 -5.42 -8.15
C LYS A 164 -3.48 -6.17 -6.81
N TRP A 165 -2.36 -6.80 -6.50
CA TRP A 165 -2.22 -7.69 -5.36
C TRP A 165 -0.89 -7.48 -4.64
N PHE A 166 -0.88 -7.80 -3.34
CA PHE A 166 0.33 -7.74 -2.54
C PHE A 166 1.36 -8.79 -2.96
N SER A 167 2.62 -8.42 -2.85
CA SER A 167 3.75 -9.35 -2.97
C SER A 167 4.44 -9.44 -1.61
N SER A 168 4.96 -10.63 -1.30
CA SER A 168 5.72 -10.87 -0.09
C SER A 168 6.94 -11.73 -0.38
N GLY A 169 7.96 -11.60 0.46
CA GLY A 169 9.14 -12.45 0.44
C GLY A 169 10.33 -11.81 1.15
N TRP A 170 11.48 -12.44 0.99
CA TRP A 170 12.72 -12.02 1.61
C TRP A 170 13.51 -11.10 0.68
N ILE A 171 14.00 -9.97 1.21
CA ILE A 171 14.87 -9.03 0.50
C ILE A 171 16.07 -8.65 1.37
N LYS A 172 17.09 -8.03 0.77
CA LYS A 172 18.27 -7.57 1.52
C LYS A 172 17.95 -6.29 2.29
N ARG A 173 18.35 -6.24 3.56
CA ARG A 173 18.13 -5.06 4.42
C ARG A 173 18.75 -3.79 3.84
N THR A 174 19.86 -3.92 3.11
CA THR A 174 20.58 -2.83 2.44
C THR A 174 19.76 -2.14 1.35
N ASP A 175 18.72 -2.80 0.84
CA ASP A 175 17.88 -2.28 -0.24
C ASP A 175 16.69 -1.48 0.31
N LEU A 176 16.64 -1.26 1.62
CA LEU A 176 15.54 -0.62 2.33
C LEU A 176 15.99 0.51 3.25
N SER A 177 15.14 1.52 3.39
CA SER A 177 15.23 2.56 4.41
C SER A 177 14.03 2.50 5.34
N ASP A 178 14.28 2.56 6.64
CA ASP A 178 13.29 2.77 7.71
C ASP A 178 13.24 4.24 8.16
N ASN A 179 13.91 5.14 7.44
CA ASN A 179 13.85 6.57 7.70
C ASN A 179 12.47 7.12 7.35
N GLU A 180 11.82 7.80 8.28
CA GLU A 180 10.47 8.36 8.11
C GLU A 180 10.39 9.36 6.95
N VAL A 181 11.47 10.11 6.70
CA VAL A 181 11.54 11.07 5.59
C VAL A 181 11.60 10.35 4.24
N ASP A 182 12.35 9.24 4.14
CA ASP A 182 12.37 8.43 2.92
C ASP A 182 11.01 7.79 2.64
N ILE A 183 10.35 7.27 3.67
CA ILE A 183 9.01 6.68 3.56
C ILE A 183 8.01 7.75 3.10
N ALA A 184 8.03 8.93 3.72
CA ALA A 184 7.15 10.02 3.33
C ALA A 184 7.38 10.45 1.87
N VAL A 185 8.63 10.70 1.49
CA VAL A 185 8.97 11.08 0.11
C VAL A 185 8.55 10.00 -0.87
N ALA A 186 8.82 8.72 -0.58
CA ALA A 186 8.37 7.60 -1.41
C ALA A 186 6.85 7.61 -1.65
N VAL A 187 6.04 7.82 -0.60
CA VAL A 187 4.58 7.91 -0.73
C VAL A 187 4.16 9.09 -1.61
N TYR A 188 4.72 10.28 -1.38
CA TYR A 188 4.37 11.46 -2.18
C TYR A 188 4.82 11.33 -3.64
N SER A 189 6.02 10.78 -3.87
CA SER A 189 6.55 10.50 -5.20
C SER A 189 5.65 9.53 -5.96
N GLN A 190 5.18 8.44 -5.34
CA GLN A 190 4.27 7.52 -6.00
C GLN A 190 2.98 8.20 -6.46
N LYS A 191 2.45 9.14 -5.67
CA LYS A 191 1.24 9.91 -6.03
C LYS A 191 1.54 10.86 -7.19
N ALA A 192 2.67 11.57 -7.15
CA ALA A 192 3.09 12.49 -8.21
C ALA A 192 3.35 11.75 -9.53
N LEU A 193 4.12 10.66 -9.50
CA LEU A 193 4.48 9.86 -10.67
C LEU A 193 3.28 9.10 -11.29
N ALA A 194 2.19 8.95 -10.55
CA ALA A 194 0.94 8.37 -11.06
C ALA A 194 0.06 9.37 -11.83
N ILE A 195 0.41 10.67 -11.84
CA ILE A 195 -0.31 11.70 -12.59
C ILE A 195 0.02 11.54 -14.08
N GLU A 196 -1.03 11.36 -14.89
CA GLU A 196 -0.89 11.15 -16.34
C GLU A 196 -0.44 12.44 -17.05
N ASP A 197 -0.99 13.58 -16.66
CA ASP A 197 -0.64 14.91 -17.20
C ASP A 197 0.76 15.34 -16.74
N GLU A 198 1.60 15.75 -17.70
CA GLU A 198 3.02 15.99 -17.45
C GLU A 198 3.29 17.31 -16.71
N GLU A 199 2.46 18.34 -16.95
CA GLU A 199 2.56 19.62 -16.26
C GLU A 199 2.16 19.46 -14.78
N GLU A 200 1.03 18.79 -14.54
CA GLU A 200 0.58 18.47 -13.18
C GLU A 200 1.56 17.54 -12.45
N ARG A 201 2.13 16.54 -13.14
CA ARG A 201 3.17 15.65 -12.60
C ARG A 201 4.41 16.44 -12.22
N SER A 202 4.92 17.29 -13.11
CA SER A 202 6.10 18.13 -12.87
C SER A 202 5.90 19.05 -11.67
N LYS A 203 4.72 19.69 -11.58
CA LYS A 203 4.36 20.54 -10.44
C LYS A 203 4.32 19.75 -9.14
N ALA A 204 3.71 18.56 -9.13
CA ALA A 204 3.66 17.72 -7.93
C ALA A 204 5.05 17.28 -7.47
N ILE A 205 5.95 16.94 -8.42
CA ILE A 205 7.36 16.64 -8.10
C ILE A 205 8.06 17.87 -7.53
N GLN A 206 7.86 19.05 -8.12
CA GLN A 206 8.44 20.30 -7.64
C GLN A 206 8.00 20.63 -6.20
N GLU A 207 6.72 20.44 -5.86
CA GLU A 207 6.21 20.62 -4.50
C GLU A 207 6.92 19.71 -3.47
N ILE A 208 7.26 18.48 -3.86
CA ILE A 208 8.04 17.56 -3.01
C ILE A 208 9.46 18.10 -2.83
N LEU A 209 10.11 18.55 -3.90
CA LEU A 209 11.49 19.05 -3.89
C LEU A 209 11.66 20.35 -3.10
N GLU A 210 10.64 21.21 -3.09
CA GLU A 210 10.63 22.48 -2.37
C GLU A 210 10.28 22.32 -0.87
N ASN A 211 9.80 21.14 -0.46
CA ASN A 211 9.50 20.87 0.94
C ASN A 211 10.78 20.69 1.77
N GLY A 212 11.08 21.67 2.62
CA GLY A 212 12.26 21.65 3.49
C GLY A 212 12.35 20.45 4.45
N SER A 213 11.23 19.79 4.75
CA SER A 213 11.22 18.59 5.61
C SER A 213 11.74 17.34 4.88
N PHE A 214 11.79 17.37 3.56
CA PHE A 214 12.13 16.23 2.70
C PHE A 214 13.58 16.22 2.23
N THR A 215 14.35 17.27 2.53
CA THR A 215 15.70 17.46 1.98
C THR A 215 16.71 16.37 2.36
N SER A 216 16.46 15.63 3.44
CA SER A 216 17.33 14.52 3.86
C SER A 216 17.00 13.20 3.18
N SER A 217 15.92 13.12 2.40
CA SER A 217 15.59 11.88 1.70
C SER A 217 16.61 11.60 0.61
N GLN A 218 16.96 10.31 0.47
CA GLN A 218 17.84 9.85 -0.60
C GLN A 218 17.19 9.93 -1.98
N PHE A 219 15.85 9.95 -2.04
CA PHE A 219 15.07 10.01 -3.29
C PHE A 219 15.06 11.39 -3.96
N ILE A 220 15.56 12.43 -3.29
CA ILE A 220 15.57 13.81 -3.81
C ILE A 220 16.39 13.91 -5.10
N VAL A 221 17.46 13.12 -5.26
CA VAL A 221 18.27 13.13 -6.48
C VAL A 221 17.48 12.53 -7.65
N ASP A 222 16.81 11.41 -7.43
CA ASP A 222 16.01 10.73 -8.46
C ASP A 222 14.86 11.62 -8.93
N LEU A 223 14.17 12.29 -8.00
CA LEU A 223 13.09 13.23 -8.33
C LEU A 223 13.57 14.46 -9.11
N LYS A 224 14.78 14.96 -8.84
CA LYS A 224 15.36 16.05 -9.62
C LYS A 224 15.67 15.62 -11.05
N ASN A 225 16.16 14.39 -11.23
CA ASN A 225 16.44 13.87 -12.56
C ASN A 225 15.14 13.70 -13.34
N GLU A 226 14.10 13.11 -12.74
CA GLU A 226 12.77 13.00 -13.34
C GLU A 226 12.20 14.36 -13.77
N LEU A 227 12.25 15.37 -12.89
CA LEU A 227 11.75 16.71 -13.22
C LEU A 227 12.52 17.35 -14.38
N ASN A 228 13.84 17.17 -14.44
CA ASN A 228 14.65 17.70 -15.53
C ASN A 228 14.34 17.01 -16.87
N GLU A 229 14.08 15.70 -16.85
CA GLU A 229 13.70 14.95 -18.05
C GLU A 229 12.38 15.48 -18.62
N LEU A 230 11.35 15.64 -17.77
CA LEU A 230 10.04 16.20 -18.18
C LEU A 230 10.17 17.60 -18.79
N GLN A 231 10.97 18.48 -18.18
CA GLN A 231 11.18 19.84 -18.68
C GLN A 231 11.95 19.87 -20.01
N SER A 232 12.89 18.95 -20.21
CA SER A 232 13.65 18.87 -21.47
C SER A 232 12.81 18.38 -22.63
N GLU A 233 11.84 17.49 -22.39
CA GLU A 233 10.90 17.02 -23.41
C GLU A 233 9.94 18.13 -23.85
N GLU A 234 9.48 18.96 -22.91
CA GLU A 234 8.64 20.12 -23.20
C GLU A 234 9.36 21.15 -24.10
N GLU A 235 10.64 21.44 -23.82
CA GLU A 235 11.45 22.38 -24.61
C GLU A 235 11.65 21.90 -26.07
N LEU A 236 11.77 20.59 -26.30
CA LEU A 236 11.89 20.01 -27.64
C LEU A 236 10.59 20.07 -28.44
N ILE A 237 9.43 20.10 -27.78
CA ILE A 237 8.11 20.24 -28.42
C ILE A 237 7.78 21.72 -28.71
N ALA A 238 8.36 22.63 -27.93
CA ALA A 238 8.15 24.07 -28.04
C ALA A 238 9.00 24.79 -29.11
N GLU A 239 9.99 24.13 -29.74
CA GLU A 239 10.71 24.72 -30.87
C GLU A 239 9.78 24.91 -32.09
N PRO A 240 9.60 26.14 -32.60
CA PRO A 240 8.59 26.42 -33.60
C PRO A 240 8.97 25.86 -34.97
N ALA A 241 7.97 25.29 -35.65
CA ALA A 241 7.93 25.06 -37.08
C ALA A 241 7.88 26.38 -37.89
N GLU A 242 8.74 27.34 -37.56
CA GLU A 242 8.88 28.61 -38.26
C GLU A 242 10.21 28.64 -39.02
N GLU A 243 10.23 28.02 -40.21
CA GLU A 243 10.95 28.55 -41.37
C GLU A 243 10.59 27.74 -42.63
N MET A 244 9.35 27.86 -43.11
CA MET A 244 9.05 27.71 -44.55
C MET A 244 7.83 28.56 -44.91
N ASP A 245 8.01 29.88 -45.02
CA ASP A 245 7.10 30.68 -45.84
C ASP A 245 7.87 31.66 -46.74
N SER A 246 7.24 31.90 -47.90
CA SER A 246 7.53 32.88 -48.94
C SER A 246 8.71 32.63 -49.90
N VAL A 247 8.45 31.83 -50.94
CA VAL A 247 8.93 32.22 -52.29
C VAL A 247 7.75 32.88 -52.99
N GLU A 248 7.70 34.22 -52.92
CA GLU A 248 6.83 35.03 -53.76
C GLU A 248 7.17 34.76 -55.24
N MET A 249 6.19 34.25 -55.99
CA MET A 249 6.32 34.04 -57.43
C MET A 249 5.84 35.30 -58.14
N ASP A 250 6.77 36.22 -58.39
CA ASP A 250 6.57 37.38 -59.24
C ASP A 250 6.12 36.94 -60.64
N LYS A 251 4.87 37.31 -61.01
CA LYS A 251 4.39 37.25 -62.38
C LYS A 251 4.88 38.48 -63.13
N GLU A 252 6.06 38.36 -63.74
CA GLU A 252 6.54 39.33 -64.71
C GLU A 252 5.80 39.16 -66.06
N VAL A 253 5.36 40.30 -66.56
CA VAL A 253 4.62 40.53 -67.81
C VAL A 253 5.54 40.30 -69.01
N VAL A 254 5.12 39.51 -69.99
CA VAL A 254 5.67 39.59 -71.35
C VAL A 254 4.53 39.69 -72.35
N ALA A 255 4.42 40.87 -72.94
CA ALA A 255 3.63 41.16 -74.12
C ALA A 255 4.48 40.98 -75.39
N GLU A 256 3.81 40.48 -76.43
CA GLU A 256 4.03 40.70 -77.87
C GLU A 256 5.40 40.42 -78.52
N THR A 257 5.40 39.47 -79.47
CA THR A 257 5.91 39.62 -80.86
C THR A 257 5.33 38.46 -81.71
N GLU A 258 4.45 38.75 -82.67
CA GLU A 258 4.69 38.74 -84.13
C GLU A 258 4.91 37.36 -84.78
N GLU A 259 3.88 36.87 -85.49
CA GLU A 259 4.03 36.02 -86.69
C GLU A 259 2.96 36.43 -87.72
N ALA A 260 3.40 36.85 -88.91
CA ALA A 260 3.12 36.15 -90.18
C ALA A 260 3.53 37.00 -91.39
N ILE A 261 4.41 36.40 -92.20
CA ILE A 261 4.58 36.62 -93.65
C ILE A 261 3.53 35.79 -94.37
#